data_AF-A0A3G2R428-F1
#
_entry.id   AF-A0A3G2R428-F1
#
_cell.length_a   1.000
_cell.length_b   1.000
_cell.length_c   1.000
_cell.angle_alpha   90.00
_cell.angle_beta   90.00
_cell.angle_gamma   90.00
#
_symmetry.space_group_name_H-M   'P 1'
#
loop_
_entity.id
_entity.type
_entity.pdbx_description
1 polymer ?
#
loop_
_entity_poly.entity_id
_entity_poly.type
_entity_poly.pdbx_seq_one_letter_code
_entity_poly.pdbx_strand_id
1 'polypeptide(L)'
;MDRLLTQQDLAKRWQVSVRAIEKWRAEGILQPAKGIPAIRFTPEYIAELEGVELAKTSPLQVKRLEREIEDLRRENEELKGIIAKVLAETSKVINL
;
A
#
# COMPACT_ATOMS: atom_id res chain seq x y z
N MET A 1 -7.67 -5.28 -11.21
CA MET A 1 -8.64 -4.87 -10.19
C MET A 1 -9.42 -6.11 -9.83
N ASP A 2 -9.24 -6.60 -8.61
CA ASP A 2 -9.96 -7.79 -8.18
C ASP A 2 -11.44 -7.48 -7.98
N ARG A 3 -12.26 -8.47 -8.33
CA ARG A 3 -13.71 -8.41 -8.22
C ARG A 3 -14.11 -8.33 -6.74
N LEU A 4 -14.94 -7.34 -6.41
CA LEU A 4 -15.51 -7.23 -5.06
C LEU A 4 -16.43 -8.42 -4.75
N LEU A 5 -16.37 -8.87 -3.50
CA LEU A 5 -17.11 -10.01 -3.00
C LEU A 5 -18.49 -9.60 -2.50
N THR A 6 -19.49 -10.43 -2.78
CA THR A 6 -20.85 -10.29 -2.23
C THR A 6 -21.00 -11.05 -0.92
N GLN A 7 -22.10 -10.84 -0.20
CA GLN A 7 -22.44 -11.66 0.97
C GLN A 7 -22.61 -13.15 0.60
N GLN A 8 -23.10 -13.46 -0.60
CA GLN A 8 -23.22 -14.84 -1.07
C GLN A 8 -21.85 -15.48 -1.31
N ASP A 9 -20.89 -14.71 -1.83
CA ASP A 9 -19.52 -15.19 -2.03
C ASP A 9 -18.85 -15.52 -0.69
N LEU A 10 -19.03 -14.65 0.34
CA LEU A 10 -18.52 -14.91 1.69
C LEU A 10 -19.20 -16.10 2.37
N ALA A 11 -20.52 -16.20 2.26
CA ALA A 11 -21.29 -17.32 2.77
C ALA A 11 -20.80 -18.65 2.19
N LYS A 12 -20.56 -18.68 0.87
CA LYS A 12 -20.00 -19.85 0.18
C LYS A 12 -18.56 -20.15 0.61
N ARG A 13 -17.71 -19.13 0.75
CA ARG A 13 -16.29 -19.24 1.14
C ARG A 13 -16.12 -19.84 2.53
N TRP A 14 -16.92 -19.39 3.50
CA TRP A 14 -16.85 -19.85 4.89
C TRP A 14 -17.83 -20.98 5.23
N GLN A 15 -18.58 -21.47 4.24
CA GLN A 15 -19.61 -22.52 4.41
C GLN A 15 -20.65 -22.16 5.47
N VAL A 16 -21.04 -20.89 5.54
CA VAL A 16 -22.07 -20.37 6.45
C VAL A 16 -23.29 -19.89 5.69
N SER A 17 -24.40 -19.67 6.41
CA SER A 17 -25.58 -19.06 5.81
C SER A 17 -25.37 -17.57 5.51
N VAL A 18 -26.05 -17.05 4.48
CA VAL A 18 -26.04 -15.60 4.17
C VAL A 18 -26.53 -14.77 5.37
N ARG A 19 -27.49 -15.29 6.14
CA ARG A 19 -27.99 -14.65 7.38
C ARG A 19 -26.90 -14.47 8.43
N ALA A 20 -25.94 -15.40 8.53
CA ALA A 20 -24.81 -15.26 9.44
C ALA A 20 -23.92 -14.07 9.04
N ILE A 21 -23.66 -13.91 7.74
CA ILE A 21 -22.91 -12.77 7.19
C ILE A 21 -23.64 -11.45 7.46
N GLU A 22 -24.96 -11.41 7.26
CA GLU A 22 -25.79 -10.23 7.56
C GLU A 22 -25.75 -9.84 9.04
N LYS A 23 -25.79 -10.83 9.94
CA LYS A 23 -25.68 -10.65 11.38
C LYS A 23 -24.32 -10.09 11.78
N TRP A 24 -23.23 -10.70 11.31
CA TRP A 24 -21.87 -10.20 11.58
C TRP A 24 -21.64 -8.78 11.05
N ARG A 25 -22.27 -8.43 9.93
CA ARG A 25 -22.28 -7.03 9.45
C ARG A 25 -23.06 -6.12 10.39
N ALA A 26 -24.24 -6.53 10.87
CA ALA A 26 -25.05 -5.73 11.79
C ALA A 26 -24.36 -5.53 13.16
N GLU A 27 -23.59 -6.53 13.60
CA GLU A 27 -22.76 -6.48 14.81
C GLU A 27 -21.45 -5.71 14.61
N GLY A 28 -21.15 -5.26 13.39
CA GLY A 28 -19.94 -4.49 13.07
C GLY A 28 -18.67 -5.33 12.90
N ILE A 29 -18.78 -6.67 12.97
CA ILE A 29 -17.68 -7.62 12.77
C ILE A 29 -17.21 -7.60 11.30
N LEU A 30 -18.16 -7.49 10.35
CA LEU A 30 -17.87 -7.37 8.92
C LEU A 30 -18.19 -5.98 8.39
N GLN A 31 -17.20 -5.34 7.78
CA GLN A 31 -17.33 -4.00 7.22
C GLN A 31 -17.40 -4.03 5.68
N PRO A 32 -18.44 -3.45 5.07
CA PRO A 32 -18.50 -3.33 3.61
C PRO A 32 -17.51 -2.28 3.09
N ALA A 33 -17.16 -2.40 1.82
CA ALA A 33 -16.34 -1.45 1.08
C ALA A 33 -17.00 -0.05 1.08
N LYS A 34 -16.20 0.97 1.39
CA LYS A 34 -16.67 2.37 1.44
C LYS A 34 -16.83 2.94 0.02
N GLY A 35 -17.84 3.79 -0.16
CA GLY A 35 -18.07 4.50 -1.43
C GLY A 35 -18.90 3.75 -2.47
N ILE A 36 -19.48 2.60 -2.12
CA ILE A 36 -20.33 1.80 -3.02
C ILE A 36 -21.74 1.65 -2.40
N PRO A 37 -22.82 1.95 -3.14
CA PRO A 37 -24.19 1.82 -2.62
C PRO A 37 -24.59 0.37 -2.29
N ALA A 38 -23.97 -0.60 -2.94
CA ALA A 38 -24.21 -2.03 -2.73
C ALA A 38 -23.25 -2.61 -1.67
N ILE A 39 -23.77 -3.54 -0.86
CA ILE A 39 -22.97 -4.25 0.14
C ILE A 39 -21.97 -5.17 -0.59
N ARG A 40 -20.71 -4.76 -0.55
CA ARG A 40 -19.58 -5.43 -1.20
C ARG A 40 -18.40 -5.46 -0.24
N PHE A 41 -17.53 -6.44 -0.38
CA PHE A 41 -16.33 -6.60 0.44
C PHE A 41 -15.11 -6.64 -0.46
N THR A 42 -14.04 -5.96 -0.05
CA THR A 42 -12.76 -6.03 -0.75
C THR A 42 -12.10 -7.38 -0.45
N PRO A 43 -11.60 -8.12 -1.46
CA PRO A 43 -10.87 -9.37 -1.25
C PRO A 43 -9.73 -9.22 -0.25
N GLU A 44 -9.07 -8.05 -0.24
CA GLU A 44 -7.97 -7.73 0.67
C GLU A 44 -8.42 -7.72 2.13
N TYR A 45 -9.55 -7.08 2.44
CA TYR A 45 -10.11 -7.04 3.79
C TYR A 45 -10.49 -8.44 4.30
N ILE A 46 -11.02 -9.27 3.41
CA ILE A 46 -11.44 -10.63 3.75
C ILE A 46 -10.23 -11.54 3.98
N ALA A 47 -9.17 -11.39 3.18
CA ALA A 47 -7.94 -12.14 3.38
C ALA A 47 -7.21 -11.72 4.69
N GLU A 48 -7.23 -10.44 5.07
CA GLU A 48 -6.74 -9.99 6.39
C GLU A 48 -7.54 -10.64 7.54
N LEU A 49 -8.87 -10.72 7.42
CA LEU A 49 -9.73 -11.38 8.42
C LEU A 49 -9.49 -12.88 8.54
N GLU A 50 -9.12 -13.54 7.43
CA GLU A 50 -8.79 -14.97 7.41
C GLU A 50 -7.39 -15.28 7.96
N GLY A 51 -6.64 -14.25 8.39
CA GLY A 51 -5.28 -14.41 8.87
C GLY A 51 -4.29 -14.79 7.76
N VAL A 52 -4.66 -14.61 6.49
CA VAL A 52 -3.73 -14.75 5.38
C VAL A 52 -2.86 -13.49 5.39
N GLU A 53 -1.57 -13.65 5.69
CA GLU A 53 -0.59 -12.59 5.46
C GLU A 53 -0.58 -12.27 3.97
N LEU A 54 -1.35 -11.26 3.58
CA LEU A 54 -1.15 -10.60 2.30
C LEU A 54 0.22 -9.93 2.40
N ALA A 55 1.23 -10.55 1.81
CA ALA A 55 2.50 -9.88 1.58
C ALA A 55 2.19 -8.63 0.74
N LYS A 56 2.03 -7.48 1.41
CA LYS A 56 1.58 -6.20 0.81
C LYS A 56 2.54 -5.71 -0.29
N THR A 57 3.71 -6.32 -0.39
CA THR A 57 4.74 -6.02 -1.38
C THR A 57 5.39 -7.30 -1.87
N SER A 58 5.38 -7.50 -3.18
CA SER A 58 6.16 -8.57 -3.83
C SER A 58 7.65 -8.39 -3.48
N PRO A 59 8.41 -9.46 -3.17
CA PRO A 59 9.85 -9.37 -2.93
C PRO A 59 10.63 -8.69 -4.06
N LEU A 60 10.14 -8.83 -5.30
CA LEU A 60 10.71 -8.14 -6.47
C LEU A 60 10.45 -6.63 -6.43
N GLN A 61 9.28 -6.21 -5.96
CA GLN A 61 8.93 -4.81 -5.82
C GLN A 61 9.74 -4.16 -4.69
N VAL A 62 9.96 -4.88 -3.58
CA VAL A 62 10.87 -4.43 -2.50
C VAL A 62 12.28 -4.21 -3.05
N LYS A 63 12.85 -5.21 -3.72
CA LYS A 63 14.19 -5.08 -4.34
C LYS A 63 14.29 -3.95 -5.36
N ARG A 64 13.21 -3.68 -6.11
CA ARG A 64 13.18 -2.56 -7.06
C ARG A 64 13.21 -1.21 -6.32
N LEU A 65 12.41 -1.07 -5.26
CA LEU A 65 12.36 0.14 -4.45
C LEU A 65 13.67 0.37 -3.69
N GLU A 66 14.32 -0.68 -3.19
CA GLU A 66 15.64 -0.57 -2.55
C GLU A 66 16.70 -0.01 -3.52
N ARG A 67 16.74 -0.49 -4.76
CA ARG A 67 17.63 0.05 -5.80
C ARG A 67 17.33 1.50 -6.13
N GLU A 68 16.04 1.84 -6.28
CA GLU A 68 15.62 3.20 -6.57
C GLU A 68 16.01 4.17 -5.44
N ILE A 69 15.91 3.74 -4.17
CA ILE A 69 16.39 4.51 -3.01
C ILE A 69 17.91 4.69 -3.06
N GLU A 70 18.66 3.64 -3.40
CA GLU A 70 20.13 3.70 -3.50
C GLU A 70 20.58 4.66 -4.61
N ASP A 71 19.96 4.57 -5.79
CA ASP A 71 20.26 5.45 -6.92
C ASP A 71 19.94 6.92 -6.59
N LEU A 72 18.78 7.18 -5.98
CA LEU A 72 18.40 8.53 -5.54
C LEU A 72 19.33 9.10 -4.47
N ARG A 73 19.83 8.26 -3.56
CA ARG A 73 20.81 8.70 -2.54
C ARG A 73 22.14 9.08 -3.18
N ARG A 74 22.63 8.28 -4.13
CA ARG A 74 23.86 8.58 -4.87
C ARG A 74 23.75 9.88 -5.64
N GLU A 75 22.66 10.08 -6.38
CA GLU A 75 22.42 11.31 -7.13
C GLU A 75 22.33 12.53 -6.19
N ASN A 76 21.67 12.38 -5.03
CA ASN A 76 21.58 13.47 -4.05
C ASN A 76 22.95 13.87 -3.49
N GLU A 77 23.82 12.89 -3.20
CA GLU A 77 25.19 13.14 -2.75
C GLU A 77 26.03 13.84 -3.83
N GLU A 78 25.94 13.40 -5.08
CA GLU A 78 26.62 14.03 -6.22
C GLU A 78 26.18 15.49 -6.39
N LEU A 79 24.87 15.74 -6.39
CA LEU A 79 24.30 17.08 -6.52
C LEU A 79 24.74 17.99 -5.36
N LYS A 80 24.71 17.50 -4.12
CA LYS A 80 25.23 18.23 -2.95
C LYS A 80 26.71 18.55 -3.09
N GLY A 81 27.51 17.62 -3.59
CA GLY A 81 28.93 17.83 -3.86
C GLY A 81 29.18 18.91 -4.91
N ILE A 82 28.38 18.93 -5.98
CA ILE A 82 28.43 19.98 -7.02
C ILE A 82 28.07 21.34 -6.40
N ILE A 83 26.98 21.41 -5.64
CA ILE A 83 26.54 22.65 -4.96
C ILE A 83 27.65 23.16 -4.04
N ALA A 84 28.28 22.30 -3.25
CA ALA A 84 29.38 22.68 -2.37
C ALA A 84 30.57 23.26 -3.13
N LYS A 85 30.95 22.66 -4.27
CA LYS A 85 32.01 23.19 -5.13
C LYS A 85 31.65 24.56 -5.70
N VAL A 86 30.44 24.72 -6.23
CA VAL A 86 29.96 26.00 -6.75
C VAL A 86 30.02 27.07 -5.66
N LEU A 87 29.46 26.81 -4.48
CA LEU A 87 29.49 27.74 -3.35
C LEU A 87 30.92 28.13 -2.96
N ALA A 88 31.85 27.18 -2.93
CA ALA A 88 33.25 27.44 -2.63
C ALA A 88 33.90 28.37 -3.67
N GLU A 89 33.64 28.17 -4.96
CA GLU A 89 34.14 29.06 -6.01
C GLU A 89 33.50 30.45 -5.95
N THR A 90 32.18 30.55 -5.76
CA THR A 90 31.51 31.87 -5.65
C THR A 90 32.01 32.65 -4.44
N SER A 91 32.30 31.97 -3.32
CA SER A 91 32.83 32.60 -2.11
C SER A 91 34.22 33.20 -2.31
N LYS A 92 35.05 32.61 -3.18
CA LYS A 92 36.36 33.19 -3.55
C LYS A 92 36.22 34.48 -4.35
N VAL A 93 35.19 34.57 -5.21
CA VAL A 93 34.92 35.75 -6.02
C VAL A 93 34.31 36.89 -5.20
N ILE A 94 33.47 36.58 -4.20
CA ILE A 94 32.82 37.58 -3.34
C ILE A 94 33.79 38.16 -2.30
N ASN A 95 34.83 37.42 -1.89
CA ASN A 95 35.84 37.87 -0.94
C ASN A 95 37.07 38.57 -1.59
N LEU A 96 36.99 38.94 -2.87
CA LEU A 96 37.94 39.78 -3.60
C LEU A 96 37.29 41.14 -3.91
#